data_AF-A6TKK6-F1
#
_entry.id   AF-A6TKK6-F1
#
_cell.length_a   1.000
_cell.length_b   1.000
_cell.length_c   1.000
_cell.angle_alpha   90.00
_cell.angle_beta   90.00
_cell.angle_gamma   90.00
#
_symmetry.space_group_name_H-M   'P 1'
#
loop_
_entity.id
_entity.type
_entity.pdbx_description
1 polymer ?
#
loop_
_entity_poly.entity_id
_entity_poly.type
_entity_poly.pdbx_seq_one_letter_code
_entity_poly.pdbx_strand_id
1 'polypeptide(L)'
;MKNTHSAMEEPMFKEKKYKLLWVLLFGTGVFNVCDYFLTLKAIGMGYEEANPLVDGILHTPLFPITKLLIVPALLVLIWFLRKRVGKRVMLYAWTVFIAYFSLMIYFGGIFLS
;
A
#
# COMPACT_ATOMS: atom_id res chain seq x y z
N MET A 1 -18.59 -40.48 4.06
CA MET A 1 -18.19 -39.60 5.17
C MET A 1 -17.26 -38.52 4.62
N LYS A 2 -17.74 -37.28 4.44
CA LYS A 2 -16.85 -36.13 4.18
C LYS A 2 -16.20 -35.77 5.52
N ASN A 3 -14.88 -35.90 5.57
CA ASN A 3 -14.06 -35.74 6.76
C ASN A 3 -14.30 -34.40 7.46
N THR A 4 -14.64 -34.45 8.75
CA THR A 4 -14.71 -33.32 9.68
C THR A 4 -13.43 -32.48 9.72
N HIS A 5 -12.29 -33.06 9.34
CA HIS A 5 -11.01 -32.33 9.15
C HIS A 5 -11.07 -31.29 8.03
N SER A 6 -11.71 -31.61 6.89
CA SER A 6 -11.80 -30.70 5.74
C SER A 6 -12.71 -29.49 6.00
N ALA A 7 -13.71 -29.64 6.87
CA ALA A 7 -14.64 -28.57 7.22
C ALA A 7 -14.02 -27.48 8.13
N MET A 8 -12.99 -27.82 8.91
CA MET A 8 -12.29 -26.87 9.79
C MET A 8 -11.13 -26.13 9.10
N GLU A 9 -10.55 -26.72 8.06
CA GLU A 9 -9.42 -26.10 7.32
C GLU A 9 -9.85 -24.91 6.47
N GLU A 10 -11.03 -24.97 5.85
CA GLU A 10 -11.56 -23.86 5.03
C GLU A 10 -11.75 -22.53 5.76
N PRO A 11 -12.42 -22.46 6.94
CA PRO A 11 -12.61 -21.20 7.67
C PRO A 11 -11.27 -20.64 8.19
N MET A 12 -10.39 -21.51 8.70
CA MET A 12 -9.08 -21.09 9.22
C MET A 12 -8.18 -20.50 8.12
N PHE A 13 -8.19 -21.06 6.93
CA PHE A 13 -7.40 -20.55 5.80
C PHE A 13 -7.90 -19.19 5.30
N LYS A 14 -9.22 -18.96 5.30
CA LYS A 14 -9.82 -17.67 4.93
C LYS A 14 -9.46 -16.58 5.94
N GLU A 15 -9.53 -16.89 7.24
CA GLU A 15 -9.11 -16.00 8.34
C GLU A 15 -7.65 -15.52 8.18
N LYS A 16 -6.71 -16.46 8.01
CA LYS A 16 -5.28 -16.14 7.85
C LYS A 16 -5.02 -15.27 6.62
N LYS A 17 -5.70 -15.55 5.50
CA LYS A 17 -5.61 -14.72 4.28
C LYS A 17 -6.11 -13.30 4.50
N TYR A 18 -7.20 -13.11 5.22
CA TYR A 18 -7.70 -11.76 5.48
C TYR A 18 -6.79 -10.99 6.45
N LYS A 19 -6.22 -11.67 7.46
CA LYS A 19 -5.22 -11.04 8.33
C LYS A 19 -3.99 -10.59 7.52
N LEU A 20 -3.46 -11.45 6.64
CA LEU A 20 -2.34 -11.08 5.77
C LEU A 20 -2.69 -9.92 4.84
N LEU A 21 -3.86 -9.96 4.20
CA LEU A 21 -4.31 -8.87 3.33
C LEU A 21 -4.39 -7.55 4.11
N TRP A 22 -4.87 -7.58 5.36
CA TRP A 22 -4.93 -6.40 6.20
C TRP A 22 -3.54 -5.85 6.50
N VAL A 23 -2.58 -6.71 6.84
CA VAL A 23 -1.18 -6.31 7.07
C VAL A 23 -0.58 -5.68 5.82
N LEU A 24 -0.82 -6.25 4.64
CA LEU A 24 -0.34 -5.69 3.38
C LEU A 24 -0.94 -4.31 3.11
N LEU A 25 -2.27 -4.16 3.22
CA LEU A 25 -2.93 -2.87 2.99
C LEU A 25 -2.52 -1.82 4.01
N PHE A 26 -2.43 -2.20 5.29
CA PHE A 26 -2.00 -1.31 6.36
C PHE A 26 -0.54 -0.87 6.15
N GLY A 27 0.36 -1.82 5.87
CA GLY A 27 1.76 -1.52 5.60
C GLY A 27 1.95 -0.66 4.35
N THR A 28 1.19 -0.91 3.28
CA THR A 28 1.15 -0.02 2.12
C THR A 28 0.69 1.39 2.49
N GLY A 29 -0.32 1.52 3.36
CA GLY A 29 -0.77 2.82 3.86
C GLY A 29 0.34 3.56 4.61
N VAL A 30 1.07 2.87 5.49
CA VAL A 30 2.22 3.43 6.20
C VAL A 30 3.30 3.86 5.23
N PHE A 31 3.69 3.02 4.27
CA PHE A 31 4.70 3.36 3.28
C PHE A 31 4.28 4.55 2.42
N ASN A 32 3.00 4.67 2.07
CA ASN A 32 2.51 5.83 1.33
C ASN A 32 2.55 7.14 2.15
N VAL A 33 2.38 7.07 3.48
CA VAL A 33 2.61 8.24 4.36
C VAL A 33 4.10 8.57 4.44
N CYS A 34 4.96 7.56 4.60
CA CYS A 34 6.41 7.77 4.57
C CYS A 34 6.87 8.39 3.25
N ASP A 35 6.35 7.88 2.13
CA ASP A 35 6.63 8.37 0.79
C ASP A 35 6.28 9.86 0.63
N TYR A 36 5.11 10.30 1.14
CA TYR A 36 4.77 11.72 1.18
C TYR A 36 5.84 12.58 1.87
N PHE A 37 6.32 12.17 3.04
CA PHE A 37 7.37 12.91 3.76
C PHE A 37 8.73 12.82 3.05
N LEU A 38 9.05 11.68 2.45
CA LEU A 38 10.29 11.51 1.68
C LEU A 38 10.30 12.39 0.44
N THR A 39 9.20 12.48 -0.30
CA THR A 39 9.05 13.42 -1.43
C THR A 39 9.27 14.86 -0.96
N LEU A 40 8.60 15.30 0.12
CA LEU A 40 8.81 16.67 0.64
C LEU A 40 10.25 16.92 1.06
N LYS A 41 10.89 15.94 1.68
CA LYS A 41 12.31 16.03 2.07
C LYS A 41 13.22 16.11 0.84
N ALA A 42 13.00 15.27 -0.16
CA ALA A 42 13.76 15.27 -1.41
C ALA A 42 13.67 16.62 -2.13
N ILE A 43 12.45 17.15 -2.27
CA ILE A 43 12.21 18.46 -2.88
C ILE A 43 12.86 19.58 -2.04
N GLY A 44 12.79 19.50 -0.71
CA GLY A 44 13.47 20.44 0.19
C GLY A 44 15.00 20.43 0.07
N MET A 45 15.58 19.34 -0.44
CA MET A 45 17.02 19.24 -0.74
C MET A 45 17.36 19.65 -2.18
N GLY A 46 16.37 20.01 -3.00
CA GLY A 46 16.56 20.42 -4.40
C GLY A 46 16.53 19.28 -5.42
N TYR A 47 16.10 18.07 -5.04
CA TYR A 47 15.80 17.02 -6.01
C TYR A 47 14.49 17.32 -6.73
N GLU A 48 14.36 16.86 -7.97
CA GLU A 48 13.13 16.96 -8.76
C GLU A 48 12.30 15.67 -8.67
N GLU A 49 10.98 15.80 -8.79
CA GLU A 49 10.07 14.67 -8.79
C GLU A 49 10.05 14.02 -10.19
N ALA A 50 10.49 12.76 -10.28
CA ALA A 50 10.58 12.04 -11.55
C ALA A 50 9.19 11.64 -12.10
N ASN A 51 8.16 11.61 -11.25
CA ASN A 51 6.81 11.29 -11.66
C ASN A 51 6.07 12.56 -12.15
N PRO A 52 5.82 12.73 -13.46
CA PRO A 52 5.23 13.96 -14.00
C PRO A 52 3.81 14.24 -13.48
N LEU A 53 3.08 13.20 -13.06
CA LEU A 53 1.76 13.37 -12.44
C LEU A 53 1.85 13.93 -11.03
N VAL A 54 2.85 13.47 -10.25
CA VAL A 54 3.07 13.94 -8.88
C VAL A 54 3.65 15.34 -8.93
N ASP A 55 4.61 15.59 -9.81
CA ASP A 55 5.22 16.90 -10.04
C ASP A 55 4.15 17.97 -10.35
N GLY A 56 3.22 17.66 -11.25
CA GLY A 56 2.12 18.57 -11.62
C GLY A 56 1.16 18.94 -10.48
N ILE A 57 1.07 18.12 -9.42
CA ILE A 57 0.23 18.42 -8.24
C ILE A 57 1.04 18.82 -7.00
N LEU A 58 2.37 18.68 -7.04
CA LEU A 58 3.26 18.74 -5.87
C LEU A 58 3.12 20.04 -5.09
N HIS A 59 3.03 21.16 -5.80
CA HIS A 59 2.92 22.50 -5.22
C HIS A 59 1.46 22.93 -4.97
N THR A 60 0.52 21.99 -5.00
CA THR A 60 -0.91 22.26 -4.80
C THR A 60 -1.42 21.51 -3.57
N PRO A 61 -2.57 21.93 -2.99
CA PRO A 61 -3.23 21.17 -1.93
C PRO A 61 -3.61 19.74 -2.35
N LEU A 62 -3.65 19.44 -3.66
CA LEU A 62 -3.98 18.11 -4.15
C LEU A 62 -2.93 17.07 -3.78
N PHE A 63 -1.65 17.43 -3.63
CA PHE A 63 -0.60 16.50 -3.24
C PHE A 63 -0.85 15.87 -1.85
N PRO A 64 -0.97 16.64 -0.75
CA PRO A 64 -1.27 16.08 0.56
C PRO A 64 -2.65 15.43 0.61
N ILE A 65 -3.67 15.97 -0.06
CA ILE A 65 -5.01 15.35 -0.12
C ILE A 65 -4.93 13.96 -0.76
N THR A 66 -4.20 13.84 -1.88
CA THR A 66 -4.08 12.57 -2.59
C THR A 66 -3.35 11.53 -1.76
N LYS A 67 -2.17 11.89 -1.22
CA LYS A 67 -1.35 10.96 -0.45
C LYS A 67 -1.96 10.62 0.91
N LEU A 68 -2.52 11.58 1.65
CA LEU A 68 -2.94 11.36 3.04
C LEU A 68 -4.42 11.02 3.21
N LEU A 69 -5.27 11.31 2.22
CA LEU A 69 -6.70 11.02 2.28
C LEU A 69 -7.13 10.02 1.21
N ILE A 70 -6.86 10.31 -0.07
CA ILE A 70 -7.38 9.50 -1.18
C ILE A 70 -6.77 8.10 -1.16
N VAL A 71 -5.44 7.96 -1.08
CA VAL A 71 -4.80 6.64 -1.08
C VAL A 71 -5.24 5.79 0.14
N PRO A 72 -5.21 6.28 1.38
CA PRO A 72 -5.75 5.53 2.53
C PRO A 72 -7.23 5.15 2.38
N ALA A 73 -8.07 6.06 1.87
CA ALA A 73 -9.47 5.78 1.62
C ALA A 73 -9.66 4.66 0.57
N LEU A 74 -8.85 4.64 -0.49
CA LEU A 74 -8.85 3.57 -1.49
C LEU A 74 -8.42 2.22 -0.89
N LEU A 75 -7.40 2.20 -0.03
CA LEU A 75 -6.96 0.97 0.66
C LEU A 75 -8.06 0.42 1.57
N VAL A 76 -8.77 1.30 2.29
CA VAL A 76 -9.95 0.94 3.09
C VAL A 76 -11.09 0.42 2.21
N LEU A 77 -11.34 1.06 1.06
CA LEU A 77 -12.33 0.60 0.10
C LEU A 77 -12.01 -0.80 -0.44
N ILE A 78 -10.73 -1.06 -0.78
CA ILE A 78 -10.25 -2.39 -1.19
C ILE A 78 -10.52 -3.41 -0.07
N TRP A 79 -10.27 -3.04 1.19
CA TRP A 79 -10.60 -3.90 2.32
C TRP A 79 -12.09 -4.26 2.35
N PHE A 80 -13.01 -3.29 2.19
CA PHE A 80 -14.44 -3.59 2.16
C PHE A 80 -14.85 -4.43 0.96
N LEU A 81 -14.28 -4.17 -0.22
CA LEU A 81 -14.58 -4.88 -1.46
C LEU A 81 -13.86 -6.23 -1.61
N ARG A 82 -12.97 -6.60 -0.67
CA ARG A 82 -12.16 -7.83 -0.72
C ARG A 82 -12.96 -9.10 -0.98
N LYS A 83 -14.20 -9.16 -0.46
CA LYS A 83 -15.08 -10.32 -0.64
C LYS A 83 -15.66 -10.42 -2.06
N ARG A 84 -15.84 -9.29 -2.76
CA ARG A 84 -16.35 -9.25 -4.14
C ARG A 84 -15.24 -9.49 -5.18
N VAL A 85 -14.05 -8.95 -4.95
CA VAL A 85 -12.91 -9.06 -5.89
C VAL A 85 -12.24 -10.45 -5.83
N GLY A 86 -12.37 -11.15 -4.71
CA GLY A 86 -11.89 -12.51 -4.56
C GLY A 86 -10.36 -12.61 -4.53
N LYS A 87 -9.82 -13.68 -5.12
CA LYS A 87 -8.38 -14.02 -5.01
C LYS A 87 -7.44 -12.99 -5.63
N ARG A 88 -7.91 -12.21 -6.62
CA ARG A 88 -7.08 -11.20 -7.32
C ARG A 88 -6.66 -10.04 -6.42
N VAL A 89 -7.46 -9.72 -5.40
CA VAL A 89 -7.16 -8.61 -4.48
C VAL A 89 -5.85 -8.85 -3.72
N MET A 90 -5.55 -10.11 -3.41
CA MET A 90 -4.32 -10.49 -2.73
C MET A 90 -3.10 -10.27 -3.63
N LEU A 91 -3.20 -10.63 -4.92
CA LEU A 91 -2.13 -10.41 -5.90
C LEU A 91 -1.82 -8.91 -6.00
N TYR A 92 -2.85 -8.08 -6.18
CA TYR A 92 -2.68 -6.63 -6.30
C TYR A 92 -2.12 -6.00 -5.02
N ALA A 93 -2.59 -6.42 -3.85
CA ALA A 93 -2.05 -5.94 -2.57
C ALA A 93 -0.57 -6.28 -2.43
N TRP A 94 -0.15 -7.49 -2.82
CA TRP A 94 1.27 -7.86 -2.84
C TRP A 94 2.08 -7.02 -3.82
N THR A 95 1.60 -6.84 -5.05
CA THR A 95 2.31 -6.04 -6.06
C THR A 95 2.54 -4.61 -5.58
N VAL A 96 1.50 -3.96 -5.03
CA VAL A 96 1.60 -2.60 -4.51
C VAL A 96 2.51 -2.55 -3.28
N PHE A 97 2.37 -3.50 -2.35
CA PHE A 97 3.21 -3.56 -1.16
C PHE A 97 4.69 -3.70 -1.50
N ILE A 98 5.05 -4.62 -2.41
CA ILE A 98 6.44 -4.82 -2.83
C ILE A 98 6.99 -3.56 -3.51
N ALA A 99 6.21 -2.92 -4.39
CA ALA A 99 6.64 -1.69 -5.05
C ALA A 99 6.97 -0.58 -4.03
N TYR A 100 6.08 -0.35 -3.05
CA TYR A 100 6.34 0.62 -1.99
C TYR A 100 7.53 0.22 -1.10
N PHE A 101 7.65 -1.06 -0.75
CA PHE A 101 8.76 -1.55 0.06
C PHE A 101 10.11 -1.35 -0.64
N SER A 102 10.20 -1.65 -1.94
CA SER A 102 11.39 -1.39 -2.75
C SER A 102 11.72 0.10 -2.82
N LEU A 103 10.72 0.96 -2.92
CA LEU A 103 10.90 2.42 -2.90
C LEU A 103 11.46 2.90 -1.57
N MET A 104 10.97 2.36 -0.44
CA MET A 104 11.51 2.69 0.89
C MET A 104 12.97 2.26 1.04
N ILE A 105 13.35 1.11 0.49
CA ILE A 105 14.75 0.65 0.48
C ILE A 105 15.62 1.60 -0.35
N TYR A 106 15.17 1.99 -1.54
CA TYR A 106 15.90 2.90 -2.42
C TYR A 106 16.18 4.25 -1.74
N PHE A 107 15.13 4.89 -1.20
CA PHE A 107 15.31 6.14 -0.46
C PHE A 107 16.12 5.94 0.81
N GLY A 108 15.93 4.83 1.53
CA GLY A 108 16.77 4.48 2.66
C GLY A 108 18.25 4.49 2.29
N GLY A 109 18.62 3.88 1.17
CA GLY A 109 19.99 3.90 0.64
C GLY A 109 20.51 5.31 0.36
N ILE A 110 19.72 6.15 -0.32
CA ILE A 110 20.10 7.54 -0.65
C ILE A 110 20.24 8.42 0.59
N PHE A 111 19.35 8.26 1.57
CA PHE A 111 19.33 9.12 2.76
C PHE A 111 20.30 8.68 3.86
N LEU A 112 20.78 7.44 3.82
CA LEU A 112 21.78 6.90 4.75
C LEU A 112 23.21 6.97 4.20
N SER A 113 23.40 7.20 2.89
CA SER A 113 24.70 7.44 2.25
C SER A 113 25.12 8.90 2.35
#